data_AF-A0A1I7YQ05-F1
#
_entry.id   AF-A0A1I7YQ05-F1
#
_cell.length_a   1.000
_cell.length_b   1.000
_cell.length_c   1.000
_cell.angle_alpha   90.00
_cell.angle_beta   90.00
_cell.angle_gamma   90.00
#
_symmetry.space_group_name_H-M   'P 1'
#
loop_
_entity.id
_entity.type
_entity.pdbx_description
1 polymer ?
#
loop_
_entity_poly.entity_id
_entity_poly.type
_entity_poly.pdbx_seq_one_letter_code
_entity_poly.pdbx_strand_id
1 'polypeptide(L)'
;MESSSSSTKQKQNGRRSRLVHRVIQELTQVWGRLGEVFWTNRNIVRLFYVSDGSDRWSFYYRLDGWKHTKERTLCPEVLRRSSKRITAFDFRFATYLTHRRAIEGWIPINPHDEQLQLLMSIGAPDKRLNSPSSTTSEWQLQMVRRCSPVLRHFTSFKTTVEFHRDVIQWMLEEIAATRALHVAKLPASSLSLQ
;
A
#
# COMPACT_ATOMS: atom_id res chain seq x y z
N MET A 1 -22.60 48.92 -40.48
CA MET A 1 -22.92 49.11 -39.05
C MET A 1 -22.51 47.89 -38.17
N GLU A 2 -21.49 47.10 -38.53
CA GLU A 2 -21.21 45.82 -37.83
C GLU A 2 -19.95 45.78 -36.93
N SER A 3 -19.18 46.86 -36.82
CA SER A 3 -17.89 46.84 -36.12
C SER A 3 -17.95 46.81 -34.58
N SER A 4 -19.12 46.97 -33.96
CA SER A 4 -19.24 47.05 -32.49
C SER A 4 -19.38 45.70 -31.77
N SER A 5 -19.55 44.58 -32.49
CA SER A 5 -19.85 43.27 -31.87
C SER A 5 -18.60 42.44 -31.50
N SER A 6 -17.41 42.81 -32.00
CA SER A 6 -16.18 42.03 -31.82
C SER A 6 -15.41 42.35 -30.51
N SER A 7 -15.40 43.62 -30.08
CA SER A 7 -14.62 44.09 -28.92
C SER A 7 -15.16 43.57 -27.57
N THR A 8 -16.49 43.41 -27.46
CA THR A 8 -17.16 42.91 -26.24
C THR A 8 -16.86 41.44 -25.98
N LYS A 9 -16.80 40.61 -27.02
CA LYS A 9 -16.47 39.17 -26.90
C LYS A 9 -15.03 38.95 -26.38
N GLN A 10 -14.09 39.78 -26.80
CA GLN A 10 -12.68 39.66 -26.41
C GLN A 10 -12.45 40.01 -24.93
N LYS A 11 -13.15 41.04 -24.43
CA LYS A 11 -13.10 41.43 -23.00
C LYS A 11 -13.75 40.39 -22.08
N GLN A 12 -14.80 39.72 -22.56
CA GLN A 12 -15.51 38.68 -21.81
C GLN A 12 -14.68 37.39 -21.70
N ASN A 13 -13.99 36.98 -22.77
CA ASN A 13 -13.07 35.84 -22.75
C ASN A 13 -11.87 36.06 -21.81
N GLY A 14 -11.31 37.27 -21.78
CA GLY A 14 -10.21 37.61 -20.87
C GLY A 14 -10.59 37.56 -19.37
N ARG A 15 -11.83 37.93 -19.02
CA ARG A 15 -12.33 37.82 -17.64
C ARG A 15 -12.59 36.36 -17.24
N ARG A 16 -13.14 35.56 -18.14
CA ARG A 16 -13.42 34.14 -17.90
C ARG A 16 -12.13 33.33 -17.68
N SER A 17 -11.10 33.59 -18.50
CA SER A 17 -9.78 32.95 -18.35
C SER A 17 -9.12 33.24 -16.99
N ARG A 18 -9.14 34.50 -16.53
CA ARG A 18 -8.58 34.88 -15.22
C ARG A 18 -9.32 34.23 -14.05
N LEU A 19 -10.65 34.10 -14.15
CA LEU A 19 -11.45 33.48 -13.10
C LEU A 19 -11.16 31.98 -12.99
N VAL A 20 -11.07 31.29 -14.14
CA VAL A 20 -10.67 29.87 -14.18
C VAL A 20 -9.28 29.66 -13.58
N HIS A 21 -8.31 30.51 -13.93
CA HIS A 21 -6.95 30.40 -13.39
C HIS A 21 -6.92 30.58 -11.87
N ARG A 22 -7.66 31.55 -11.31
CA ARG A 22 -7.75 31.74 -9.86
C ARG A 22 -8.37 30.53 -9.15
N VAL A 23 -9.46 29.98 -9.69
CA VAL A 23 -10.11 28.77 -9.12
C VAL A 23 -9.15 27.59 -9.12
N ILE A 24 -8.38 27.38 -10.20
CA ILE A 24 -7.39 26.31 -10.28
C ILE A 24 -6.30 26.50 -9.22
N GLN A 25 -5.79 27.73 -9.03
CA GLN A 25 -4.77 28.01 -8.02
C GLN A 25 -5.28 27.75 -6.59
N GLU A 26 -6.50 28.21 -6.28
CA GLU A 26 -7.12 27.99 -4.96
C GLU A 26 -7.31 26.49 -4.68
N LEU A 27 -7.85 25.75 -5.65
CA LEU A 27 -7.99 24.30 -5.54
C LEU A 27 -6.63 23.62 -5.35
N THR A 28 -5.61 24.00 -6.12
CA THR A 28 -4.27 23.42 -6.01
C THR A 28 -3.70 23.61 -4.60
N GLN A 29 -3.87 24.79 -4.00
CA GLN A 29 -3.42 25.04 -2.62
C GLN A 29 -4.21 24.22 -1.59
N VAL A 30 -5.53 24.12 -1.75
CA VAL A 30 -6.38 23.32 -0.86
C VAL A 30 -6.00 21.84 -0.95
N TRP A 31 -5.81 21.31 -2.16
CA TRP A 31 -5.38 19.93 -2.39
C TRP A 31 -3.98 19.67 -1.86
N GLY A 32 -3.05 20.63 -2.00
CA GLY A 32 -1.71 20.53 -1.42
C GLY A 32 -1.76 20.36 0.10
N ARG A 33 -2.49 21.26 0.79
CA ARG A 33 -2.67 21.19 2.26
C ARG A 33 -3.37 19.90 2.69
N LEU A 34 -4.44 19.51 1.99
CA LEU A 34 -5.15 18.27 2.29
C LEU A 34 -4.24 17.04 2.10
N GLY A 35 -3.42 17.05 1.04
CA GLY A 35 -2.43 16.03 0.76
C GLY A 35 -1.40 15.92 1.88
N GLU A 36 -0.84 17.03 2.35
CA GLU A 36 0.13 17.05 3.46
C GLU A 36 -0.46 16.52 4.76
N VAL A 37 -1.67 16.99 5.13
CA VAL A 37 -2.38 16.48 6.32
C VAL A 37 -2.64 14.99 6.18
N PHE A 38 -3.09 14.56 5.00
CA PHE A 38 -3.34 13.16 4.72
C PHE A 38 -2.06 12.33 4.85
N TRP A 39 -0.94 12.74 4.24
CA TRP A 39 0.35 12.03 4.30
C TRP A 39 0.94 11.98 5.71
N THR A 40 0.80 13.06 6.49
CA THR A 40 1.38 13.18 7.84
C THR A 40 0.61 12.35 8.87
N ASN A 41 -0.70 12.16 8.65
CA ASN A 41 -1.60 11.48 9.58
C ASN A 41 -1.96 10.05 9.15
N ARG A 42 -1.25 9.47 8.19
CA ARG A 42 -1.47 8.08 7.77
C ARG A 42 -0.98 7.12 8.84
N ASN A 43 -1.85 6.20 9.22
CA ASN A 43 -1.44 5.03 9.97
C ASN A 43 -1.08 3.94 8.96
N ILE A 44 0.20 3.61 8.90
CA ILE A 44 0.75 2.62 7.98
C ILE A 44 1.28 1.46 8.79
N VAL A 45 0.89 0.26 8.41
CA VAL A 45 1.53 -0.96 8.90
C VAL A 45 2.60 -1.35 7.89
N ARG A 46 3.84 -1.48 8.35
CA ARG A 46 4.93 -1.99 7.52
C ARG A 46 5.30 -3.38 7.97
N LEU A 47 5.33 -4.31 7.03
CA LEU A 47 5.88 -5.64 7.18
C LEU A 47 7.18 -5.73 6.39
N PHE A 48 8.19 -6.34 6.99
CA PHE A 48 9.48 -6.60 6.40
C PHE A 48 9.76 -8.09 6.50
N TYR A 49 10.26 -8.70 5.44
CA TYR A 49 10.80 -10.05 5.48
C TYR A 49 12.25 -10.01 5.00
N VAL A 50 13.15 -10.39 5.90
CA VAL A 50 14.57 -10.08 5.76
C VAL A 50 15.45 -11.25 6.17
N SER A 51 16.54 -11.43 5.43
CA SER A 51 17.60 -12.38 5.76
C SER A 51 18.62 -11.76 6.72
N ASP A 52 19.13 -12.55 7.65
CA ASP A 52 20.27 -12.19 8.51
C ASP A 52 21.63 -12.45 7.84
N GLY A 53 21.64 -12.90 6.58
CA GLY A 53 22.85 -13.27 5.84
C GLY A 53 23.27 -14.73 6.02
N SER A 54 22.60 -15.50 6.89
CA SER A 54 22.84 -16.93 7.14
C SER A 54 21.73 -17.85 6.59
N ASP A 55 21.00 -17.38 5.58
CA ASP A 55 19.75 -17.96 5.05
C ASP A 55 18.63 -18.12 6.10
N ARG A 56 18.74 -17.47 7.26
CA ARG A 56 17.61 -17.34 8.19
C ARG A 56 16.84 -16.09 7.81
N TRP A 57 15.55 -16.29 7.60
CA TRP A 57 14.63 -15.21 7.28
C TRP A 57 13.67 -14.97 8.42
N SER A 58 13.34 -13.72 8.65
CA SER A 58 12.45 -13.34 9.75
C SER A 58 11.53 -12.21 9.32
N PHE A 59 10.31 -12.26 9.86
CA PHE A 59 9.34 -11.19 9.71
C PHE A 59 9.58 -10.13 10.78
N TYR A 60 9.42 -8.88 10.38
CA TYR A 60 9.43 -7.73 11.28
C TYR A 60 8.28 -6.82 10.91
N TYR A 61 7.67 -6.18 11.90
CA TYR A 61 6.70 -5.12 11.64
C TYR A 61 7.02 -3.83 12.35
N ARG A 62 6.40 -2.77 11.84
CA ARG A 62 6.42 -1.44 12.45
C ARG A 62 5.11 -0.72 12.16
N LEU A 63 4.68 0.09 13.13
CA LEU A 63 3.50 0.95 13.03
C LEU A 63 3.94 2.40 12.86
N ASP A 64 3.77 2.95 11.65
CA ASP A 64 4.14 4.33 11.33
C ASP A 64 2.92 5.26 11.35
N GLY A 65 3.09 6.44 11.93
CA GLY A 65 2.01 7.44 12.10
C GLY A 65 1.19 7.28 13.39
N TRP A 66 1.49 6.26 14.21
CA TRP A 66 0.73 5.95 15.43
C TRP A 66 1.20 6.75 16.65
N LYS A 67 1.43 8.06 16.50
CA LYS A 67 1.99 8.92 17.57
C LYS A 67 1.12 8.97 18.83
N HIS A 68 -0.18 8.71 18.70
CA HIS A 68 -1.15 8.81 19.79
C HIS A 68 -1.40 7.48 20.52
N THR A 69 -0.85 6.36 20.03
CA THR A 69 -1.05 5.06 20.67
C THR A 69 0.14 4.75 21.56
N LYS A 70 -0.10 4.64 22.87
CA LYS A 70 0.95 4.27 23.85
C LYS A 70 1.45 2.85 23.61
N GLU A 71 0.55 1.96 23.17
CA GLU A 71 0.85 0.58 22.83
C GLU A 71 1.42 0.50 21.40
N ARG A 72 2.67 0.04 21.28
CA ARG A 72 3.34 -0.18 19.99
C ARG A 72 3.35 -1.63 19.54
N THR A 73 2.86 -2.53 20.38
CA THR A 73 2.74 -3.95 20.09
C THR A 73 1.35 -4.24 19.52
N LEU A 74 1.29 -5.06 18.48
CA LEU A 74 0.03 -5.52 17.90
C LEU A 74 -0.59 -6.60 18.78
N CYS A 75 -1.68 -6.26 19.46
CA CYS A 75 -2.62 -7.23 19.99
C CYS A 75 -3.97 -7.11 19.28
N PRO A 76 -4.86 -8.11 19.39
CA PRO A 76 -6.18 -8.08 18.78
C PRO A 76 -6.98 -6.81 19.11
N GLU A 77 -6.88 -6.30 20.34
CA GLU A 77 -7.57 -5.10 20.79
C GLU A 77 -7.05 -3.83 20.11
N VAL A 78 -5.72 -3.68 20.01
CA VAL A 78 -5.06 -2.57 19.31
C VAL A 78 -5.47 -2.57 17.84
N LEU A 79 -5.46 -3.74 17.19
CA LEU A 79 -5.87 -3.83 15.79
C LEU A 79 -7.36 -3.61 15.58
N ARG A 80 -8.22 -4.11 16.47
CA ARG A 80 -9.65 -3.83 16.39
C ARG A 80 -9.96 -2.33 16.49
N ARG A 81 -9.26 -1.62 17.38
CA ARG A 81 -9.43 -0.17 17.57
C ARG A 81 -8.87 0.64 16.40
N SER A 82 -7.72 0.23 15.89
CA SER A 82 -6.97 1.06 14.95
C SER A 82 -7.11 0.64 13.48
N SER A 83 -7.63 -0.55 13.19
CA SER A 83 -7.83 -1.05 11.81
C SER A 83 -8.58 -0.08 10.92
N LYS A 84 -9.62 0.57 11.46
CA LYS A 84 -10.43 1.59 10.75
C LYS A 84 -9.63 2.83 10.33
N ARG A 85 -8.49 3.08 10.98
CA ARG A 85 -7.62 4.23 10.73
C ARG A 85 -6.37 3.86 9.92
N ILE A 86 -6.15 2.57 9.67
CA ILE A 86 -5.03 2.09 8.85
C ILE A 86 -5.35 2.44 7.41
N THR A 87 -4.51 3.28 6.82
CA THR A 87 -4.68 3.73 5.44
C THR A 87 -3.91 2.87 4.45
N ALA A 88 -2.87 2.18 4.91
CA ALA A 88 -2.03 1.36 4.05
C ALA A 88 -1.33 0.24 4.84
N PHE A 89 -1.06 -0.85 4.14
CA PHE A 89 -0.22 -1.96 4.58
C PHE A 89 0.89 -2.13 3.53
N ASP A 90 2.13 -1.86 3.91
CA ASP A 90 3.30 -1.99 3.04
C ASP A 90 4.07 -3.25 3.41
N PHE A 91 4.29 -4.13 2.46
CA PHE A 91 5.18 -5.28 2.62
C PHE A 91 6.43 -5.11 1.75
N ARG A 92 7.58 -5.46 2.31
CA ARG A 92 8.89 -5.24 1.69
C ARG A 92 9.84 -6.39 2.00
N PHE A 93 10.82 -6.56 1.11
CA PHE A 93 11.86 -7.57 1.21
C PHE A 93 13.24 -6.95 1.27
N ALA A 94 14.17 -7.60 1.97
CA ALA A 94 15.58 -7.22 1.96
C ALA A 94 16.48 -8.44 2.22
N THR A 95 17.69 -8.44 1.67
CA THR A 95 18.69 -9.50 1.90
C THR A 95 19.63 -9.22 3.07
N TYR A 96 19.70 -7.97 3.53
CA TYR A 96 20.53 -7.59 4.66
C TYR A 96 20.05 -6.26 5.25
N LEU A 97 20.00 -6.17 6.57
CA LEU A 97 19.87 -4.89 7.27
C LEU A 97 21.28 -4.38 7.54
N THR A 98 21.81 -3.56 6.63
CA THR A 98 23.19 -3.04 6.70
C THR A 98 23.51 -2.31 8.01
N HIS A 99 22.50 -1.90 8.77
CA HIS A 99 22.68 -1.28 10.07
C HIS A 99 21.72 -1.82 11.12
N ARG A 100 22.25 -2.18 12.28
CA ARG A 100 21.48 -2.50 13.50
C ARG A 100 20.49 -1.36 13.86
N ARG A 101 20.86 -0.11 13.57
CA ARG A 101 20.00 1.08 13.68
C ARG A 101 18.80 1.07 12.72
N ALA A 102 18.90 0.40 11.57
CA ALA A 102 17.78 0.25 10.64
C ALA A 102 16.65 -0.64 11.21
N ILE A 103 16.96 -1.45 12.24
CA ILE A 103 16.00 -2.33 12.93
C ILE A 103 15.40 -1.63 14.17
N GLU A 104 15.88 -0.44 14.53
CA GLU A 104 15.35 0.27 15.70
C GLU A 104 13.86 0.61 15.50
N GLY A 105 13.03 0.15 16.42
CA GLY A 105 11.57 0.29 16.35
C GLY A 105 10.86 -0.74 15.47
N TRP A 106 11.57 -1.71 14.90
CA TRP A 106 10.96 -2.89 14.29
C TRP A 106 10.80 -4.01 15.32
N ILE A 107 9.65 -4.67 15.29
CA ILE A 107 9.31 -5.74 16.22
C ILE A 107 9.38 -7.07 15.45
N PRO A 108 10.19 -8.05 15.89
CA PRO A 108 10.26 -9.36 15.23
C PRO A 108 8.95 -10.12 15.40
N ILE A 109 8.57 -10.89 14.38
CA ILE A 109 7.40 -11.77 14.38
C ILE A 109 7.87 -13.18 14.07
N ASN A 110 7.39 -14.13 14.86
CA ASN A 110 7.52 -15.53 14.48
C ASN A 110 6.48 -15.84 13.37
N PRO A 111 6.87 -16.44 12.24
CA PRO A 111 5.95 -16.75 11.14
C PRO A 111 4.77 -17.66 11.53
N HIS A 112 4.88 -18.39 12.64
CA HIS A 112 3.82 -19.25 13.18
C HIS A 112 2.99 -18.57 14.27
N ASP A 113 3.29 -17.30 14.57
CA ASP A 113 2.60 -16.53 15.58
C ASP A 113 1.24 -16.05 15.06
N GLU A 114 0.26 -15.99 15.97
CA GLU A 114 -1.04 -15.38 15.74
C GLU A 114 -0.88 -13.91 15.29
N GLN A 115 0.21 -13.24 15.67
CA GLN A 115 0.52 -11.87 15.25
C GLN A 115 0.62 -11.72 13.72
N LEU A 116 1.22 -12.67 13.01
CA LEU A 116 1.33 -12.59 11.54
C LEU A 116 -0.05 -12.74 10.90
N GLN A 117 -0.86 -13.68 11.39
CA GLN A 117 -2.23 -13.87 10.92
C GLN A 117 -3.09 -12.64 11.18
N LEU A 118 -2.92 -12.05 12.37
CA LEU A 118 -3.62 -10.85 12.78
C LEU A 118 -3.24 -9.66 11.88
N LEU A 119 -1.96 -9.51 11.53
CA LEU A 119 -1.49 -8.54 10.53
C LEU A 119 -2.12 -8.75 9.16
N MET A 120 -2.22 -10.00 8.71
CA MET A 120 -2.81 -10.33 7.40
C MET A 120 -4.32 -10.06 7.36
N SER A 121 -5.01 -10.22 8.50
CA SER A 121 -6.44 -9.96 8.67
C SER A 121 -6.83 -8.48 8.60
N ILE A 122 -5.86 -7.56 8.68
CA ILE A 122 -6.11 -6.13 8.65
C ILE A 122 -6.80 -5.76 7.34
N GLY A 123 -8.01 -5.19 7.44
CA GLY A 123 -8.79 -4.68 6.30
C GLY A 123 -8.27 -3.35 5.76
N ALA A 124 -6.95 -3.20 5.59
CA ALA A 124 -6.38 -1.98 5.01
C ALA A 124 -6.85 -1.85 3.55
N PRO A 125 -7.29 -0.65 3.11
CA PRO A 125 -7.79 -0.45 1.76
C PRO A 125 -6.70 -0.68 0.70
N ASP A 126 -5.45 -0.46 1.07
CA ASP A 126 -4.30 -0.58 0.18
C ASP A 126 -3.24 -1.47 0.81
N LYS A 127 -3.09 -2.68 0.27
CA LYS A 127 -2.06 -3.64 0.66
C LYS A 127 -1.05 -3.75 -0.46
N ARG A 128 0.07 -3.06 -0.29
CA ARG A 128 1.12 -2.88 -1.29
C ARG A 128 2.29 -3.80 -1.01
N LEU A 129 2.66 -4.57 -2.01
CA LEU A 129 3.95 -5.24 -2.04
C LEU A 129 4.96 -4.33 -2.75
N ASN A 130 6.03 -3.94 -2.05
CA ASN A 130 7.14 -3.18 -2.63
C ASN A 130 8.38 -4.04 -2.71
N SER A 131 9.02 -4.02 -3.87
CA SER A 131 10.25 -4.75 -4.08
C SER A 131 11.50 -3.90 -3.84
N PRO A 132 12.58 -4.49 -3.28
CA PRO A 132 13.89 -3.86 -3.32
C PRO A 132 14.44 -3.75 -4.76
N SER A 133 15.23 -2.70 -4.96
CA SER A 133 15.69 -2.23 -6.27
C SER A 133 16.88 -2.98 -6.87
N SER A 134 17.03 -4.28 -6.64
CA SER A 134 18.22 -5.02 -7.10
C SER A 134 17.91 -6.03 -8.19
N THR A 135 18.91 -6.24 -9.06
CA THR A 135 18.95 -7.26 -10.11
C THR A 135 18.49 -8.62 -9.60
N THR A 136 17.77 -9.30 -10.48
CA THR A 136 17.19 -10.62 -10.26
C THR A 136 18.20 -11.60 -9.72
N SER A 137 17.86 -12.20 -8.60
CA SER A 137 18.72 -13.16 -7.91
C SER A 137 17.87 -14.27 -7.31
N GLU A 138 18.44 -15.47 -7.25
CA GLU A 138 17.80 -16.70 -6.79
C GLU A 138 17.03 -16.55 -5.46
N TRP A 139 17.53 -15.70 -4.56
CA TRP A 139 16.86 -15.43 -3.30
C TRP A 139 15.46 -14.84 -3.47
N GLN A 140 15.18 -14.09 -4.53
CA GLN A 140 13.84 -13.51 -4.79
C GLN A 140 12.82 -14.62 -5.04
N LEU A 141 13.17 -15.65 -5.81
CA LEU A 141 12.31 -16.82 -6.06
C LEU A 141 12.04 -17.59 -4.78
N GLN A 142 13.10 -17.87 -4.00
CA GLN A 142 12.96 -18.55 -2.71
C GLN A 142 12.08 -17.75 -1.74
N MET A 143 12.21 -16.44 -1.78
CA MET A 143 11.47 -15.53 -0.92
C MET A 143 9.97 -15.54 -1.33
N VAL A 144 9.63 -15.45 -2.62
CA VAL A 144 8.24 -15.60 -3.10
C VAL A 144 7.63 -16.92 -2.65
N ARG A 145 8.38 -18.02 -2.78
CA ARG A 145 7.94 -19.34 -2.29
C ARG A 145 7.64 -19.33 -0.79
N ARG A 146 8.56 -18.81 0.01
CA ARG A 146 8.42 -18.75 1.48
C ARG A 146 7.27 -17.82 1.91
N CYS A 147 6.99 -16.77 1.14
CA CYS A 147 5.95 -15.78 1.47
C CYS A 147 4.63 -15.99 0.73
N SER A 148 4.46 -17.02 -0.09
CA SER A 148 3.21 -17.25 -0.86
C SER A 148 1.93 -17.13 0.00
N PRO A 149 1.83 -17.72 1.20
CA PRO A 149 0.66 -17.54 2.07
C PRO A 149 0.37 -16.09 2.43
N VAL A 150 1.43 -15.29 2.63
CA VAL A 150 1.35 -13.86 2.98
C VAL A 150 0.98 -13.04 1.75
N LEU A 151 1.59 -13.33 0.59
CA LEU A 151 1.38 -12.63 -0.69
C LEU A 151 -0.07 -12.66 -1.15
N ARG A 152 -0.78 -13.74 -0.85
CA ARG A 152 -2.22 -13.88 -1.15
C ARG A 152 -3.06 -12.77 -0.52
N HIS A 153 -2.65 -12.17 0.59
CA HIS A 153 -3.44 -11.12 1.24
C HIS A 153 -3.34 -9.75 0.55
N PHE A 154 -2.46 -9.58 -0.44
CA PHE A 154 -2.19 -8.27 -1.06
C PHE A 154 -3.17 -7.97 -2.19
N THR A 155 -3.42 -6.67 -2.40
CA THR A 155 -4.37 -6.20 -3.43
C THR A 155 -3.67 -5.44 -4.55
N SER A 156 -2.43 -5.01 -4.32
CA SER A 156 -1.63 -4.29 -5.29
C SER A 156 -0.16 -4.70 -5.20
N PHE A 157 0.49 -4.70 -6.36
CA PHE A 157 1.92 -4.91 -6.49
C PHE A 157 2.54 -3.66 -7.10
N LYS A 158 3.58 -3.12 -6.45
CA LYS A 158 4.34 -1.98 -6.97
C LYS A 158 5.79 -2.37 -7.11
N THR A 159 6.27 -2.36 -8.35
CA THR A 159 7.70 -2.47 -8.63
C THR A 159 8.26 -1.13 -9.09
N THR A 160 9.46 -0.79 -8.62
CA THR A 160 10.24 0.37 -9.08
C THR A 160 11.40 -0.04 -9.96
N VAL A 161 11.62 -1.33 -10.15
CA VAL A 161 12.71 -1.91 -10.94
C VAL A 161 12.22 -3.09 -11.78
N GLU A 162 13.01 -3.48 -12.76
CA GLU A 162 12.77 -4.70 -13.55
C GLU A 162 13.05 -5.92 -12.67
N PHE A 163 11.98 -6.66 -12.34
CA PHE A 163 12.11 -8.04 -11.91
C PHE A 163 12.18 -8.95 -13.11
N HIS A 164 12.60 -10.19 -12.86
CA HIS A 164 12.42 -11.26 -13.82
C HIS A 164 10.92 -11.38 -14.09
N ARG A 165 10.55 -11.41 -15.37
CA ARG A 165 9.17 -11.56 -15.81
C ARG A 165 8.47 -12.70 -15.07
N ASP A 166 9.16 -13.83 -14.91
CA ASP A 166 8.60 -15.03 -14.26
C ASP A 166 8.31 -14.82 -12.78
N VAL A 167 9.14 -14.05 -12.07
CA VAL A 167 8.91 -13.73 -10.65
C VAL A 167 7.69 -12.83 -10.50
N ILE A 168 7.58 -11.80 -11.36
CA ILE A 168 6.40 -10.93 -11.37
C ILE A 168 5.16 -11.74 -11.68
N GLN A 169 5.22 -12.54 -12.74
CA GLN A 169 4.09 -13.35 -13.18
C GLN A 169 3.61 -14.26 -12.04
N TRP A 170 4.53 -14.96 -11.38
CA TRP A 170 4.17 -15.80 -10.25
C TRP A 170 3.57 -15.00 -9.08
N MET A 171 4.15 -13.85 -8.71
CA MET A 171 3.57 -13.00 -7.66
C MET A 171 2.14 -12.54 -8.03
N LEU A 172 1.90 -12.18 -9.29
CA LEU A 172 0.58 -11.77 -9.77
C LEU A 172 -0.40 -12.94 -9.75
N GLU A 173 0.04 -14.15 -10.12
CA GLU A 173 -0.76 -15.37 -10.04
C GLU A 173 -1.16 -15.69 -8.59
N GLU A 174 -0.23 -15.59 -7.64
CA GLU A 174 -0.52 -15.78 -6.21
C GLU A 174 -1.52 -14.73 -5.67
N ILE A 175 -1.35 -13.46 -6.05
CA ILE A 175 -2.27 -12.38 -5.67
C ILE A 175 -3.66 -12.59 -6.30
N ALA A 176 -3.71 -13.01 -7.57
CA ALA A 176 -4.95 -13.24 -8.29
C ALA A 176 -5.72 -14.47 -7.77
N ALA A 177 -5.00 -15.52 -7.36
CA ALA A 177 -5.59 -16.73 -6.79
C ALA A 177 -6.49 -16.43 -5.58
N THR A 178 -6.15 -15.44 -4.76
CA THR A 178 -6.98 -15.00 -3.63
C THR A 178 -8.33 -14.46 -4.07
N ARG A 179 -8.37 -13.70 -5.17
CA ARG A 179 -9.63 -13.14 -5.69
C ARG A 179 -10.48 -14.22 -6.36
N ALA A 180 -9.86 -15.15 -7.07
CA ALA A 180 -10.55 -16.29 -7.65
C ALA A 180 -11.25 -17.14 -6.56
N LEU A 181 -10.60 -17.33 -5.41
CA LEU A 181 -11.20 -18.03 -4.26
C LEU A 181 -12.39 -17.27 -3.64
N HIS A 182 -12.37 -15.93 -3.63
CA HIS A 182 -13.51 -15.14 -3.17
C HIS A 182 -14.68 -15.13 -4.14
N VAL A 183 -14.42 -15.14 -5.46
CA VAL A 183 -15.48 -15.24 -6.48
C VAL A 183 -16.10 -16.64 -6.50
N ALA A 184 -15.30 -17.69 -6.37
CA ALA A 184 -15.78 -19.08 -6.36
C ALA A 184 -16.50 -19.48 -5.05
N LYS A 185 -16.31 -18.73 -3.95
CA LYS A 185 -17.00 -18.98 -2.66
C LYS A 185 -18.34 -18.26 -2.51
N LEU A 186 -18.79 -17.48 -3.49
CA LEU A 186 -20.18 -17.00 -3.50
C LEU A 186 -21.07 -18.19 -3.88
N PRO A 187 -21.96 -18.67 -2.99
CA PRO A 187 -22.83 -19.79 -3.31
C PRO A 187 -23.70 -19.41 -4.52
N ALA A 188 -23.80 -20.31 -5.49
CA ALA A 188 -24.63 -20.18 -6.70
C ALA A 188 -26.16 -20.16 -6.41
N SER A 189 -26.56 -19.85 -5.18
CA SER A 189 -27.94 -19.92 -4.70
C SER A 189 -28.74 -18.63 -4.87
N SER A 190 -28.16 -17.55 -5.40
CA SER A 190 -28.84 -16.25 -5.51
C SER A 190 -29.22 -15.84 -6.93
N LEU A 191 -29.63 -16.80 -7.76
CA LEU A 191 -30.37 -16.54 -9.01
C LEU A 191 -31.49 -17.58 -9.15
N SER A 192 -32.54 -17.42 -8.35
CA SER A 192 -33.88 -17.89 -8.72
C SER A 192 -34.74 -16.65 -8.91
N LEU A 193 -34.94 -16.27 -10.16
CA LEU A 193 -36.02 -15.38 -10.59
C LEU A 193 -37.14 -16.29 -11.09
N GLN A 194 -38.21 -16.38 -10.30
CA GLN A 194 -39.56 -16.56 -10.84
C GLN A 194 -40.07 -15.21 -11.34
#